data_AF-A0A0W7V9W3-F1
#
_entry.id   AF-A0A0W7V9W3-F1
#
_cell.length_a   1.000
_cell.length_b   1.000
_cell.length_c   1.000
_cell.angle_alpha   90.00
_cell.angle_beta   90.00
_cell.angle_gamma   90.00
#
_symmetry.space_group_name_H-M   'P 1'
#
loop_
_entity.id
_entity.type
_entity.pdbx_description
1 polymer ?
#
loop_
_entity_poly.entity_id
_entity_poly.type
_entity_poly.pdbx_seq_one_letter_code
_entity_poly.pdbx_strand_id
1 'polypeptide(L)'
;MATTRSGTSSSSSTTIISVRRFHRGWQRFVPFLGYHHVLMILIVVAIILLSLLLAGCSSSSPLIPGIFLLSIYYKSYEAHPDTAQVDYSFYTAMQRLTGNAELQARVGYFGICVNPDGGSWLCSNNATALAREVSVDQDPLNLIWLAAQFKDMIVFPYLIIIAIIFAFICLLLLATFPGWHEEEDSEGSEREVKPFPSRPVSQIALAIIFIASIFVLVSVLWQHTASVAASVIAQDFGNGVVKSGVGTSAMVMGWFAFTLLIIVTIGLLVMILSIRVLSSMV
;
A
#
# COMPACT_ATOMS: atom_id res chain seq x y z
N MET A 1 -41.72 -52.06 -31.50
CA MET A 1 -42.71 -51.02 -31.18
C MET A 1 -42.27 -50.39 -29.86
N ALA A 2 -41.39 -49.39 -29.93
CA ALA A 2 -41.72 -47.97 -29.70
C ALA A 2 -42.12 -47.71 -28.23
N THR A 3 -41.15 -47.30 -27.38
CA THR A 3 -40.99 -45.94 -26.77
C THR A 3 -42.04 -45.64 -25.68
N THR A 4 -41.72 -45.14 -24.48
CA THR A 4 -41.02 -43.87 -24.23
C THR A 4 -40.55 -43.74 -22.76
N ARG A 5 -39.40 -43.08 -22.58
CA ARG A 5 -38.73 -42.69 -21.32
C ARG A 5 -39.54 -41.68 -20.51
N SER A 6 -39.45 -41.73 -19.18
CA SER A 6 -39.54 -40.53 -18.32
C SER A 6 -38.31 -40.46 -17.43
N GLY A 7 -37.52 -39.40 -17.64
CA GLY A 7 -36.25 -39.14 -16.97
C GLY A 7 -36.42 -38.30 -15.71
N THR A 8 -35.58 -38.61 -14.75
CA THR A 8 -35.16 -37.86 -13.57
C THR A 8 -34.94 -36.35 -13.77
N SER A 9 -35.42 -35.54 -12.83
CA SER A 9 -34.87 -34.21 -12.52
C SER A 9 -35.19 -33.77 -11.08
N SER A 10 -34.41 -34.24 -10.12
CA SER A 10 -34.45 -33.75 -8.73
C SER A 10 -33.05 -33.29 -8.29
N SER A 11 -32.60 -32.14 -8.78
CA SER A 11 -31.32 -31.55 -8.38
C SER A 11 -31.23 -30.05 -8.68
N SER A 12 -32.09 -29.23 -8.05
CA SER A 12 -32.00 -27.75 -8.18
C SER A 12 -32.30 -26.97 -6.88
N SER A 13 -32.46 -27.62 -5.73
CA SER A 13 -32.93 -26.94 -4.50
C SER A 13 -31.82 -26.60 -3.49
N THR A 14 -30.59 -27.05 -3.69
CA THR A 14 -29.53 -26.93 -2.67
C THR A 14 -28.73 -25.63 -2.75
N THR A 15 -28.65 -24.99 -3.93
CA THR A 15 -27.82 -23.79 -4.15
C THR A 15 -28.47 -22.49 -3.64
N ILE A 16 -29.81 -22.42 -3.62
CA ILE A 16 -30.55 -21.20 -3.21
C ILE A 16 -30.55 -21.00 -1.68
N ILE A 17 -30.43 -22.09 -0.91
CA ILE A 17 -30.47 -22.05 0.56
C ILE A 17 -29.17 -21.47 1.15
N SER A 18 -28.03 -21.70 0.48
CA SER A 18 -26.72 -21.18 0.90
C SER A 18 -26.65 -19.65 0.81
N VAL A 19 -27.11 -19.06 -0.30
CA VAL A 19 -27.11 -17.60 -0.51
C VAL A 19 -28.02 -16.89 0.51
N ARG A 20 -29.20 -17.46 0.81
CA ARG A 20 -30.13 -16.89 1.81
C ARG A 20 -29.61 -16.96 3.25
N ARG A 21 -28.78 -17.95 3.61
CA ARG A 21 -28.15 -18.03 4.95
C ARG A 21 -27.00 -17.05 5.10
N PHE A 22 -26.18 -16.85 4.07
CA PHE A 22 -25.12 -15.84 4.10
C PHE A 22 -25.70 -14.42 4.21
N HIS A 23 -26.78 -14.14 3.47
CA HIS A 23 -27.49 -12.86 3.54
C HIS A 23 -28.12 -12.60 4.93
N ARG A 24 -28.70 -13.64 5.57
CA ARG A 24 -29.27 -13.53 6.92
C ARG A 24 -28.22 -13.41 8.03
N GLY A 25 -27.03 -13.98 7.84
CA GLY A 25 -25.89 -13.80 8.73
C GLY A 25 -25.35 -12.37 8.71
N TRP A 26 -25.25 -11.78 7.51
CA TRP A 26 -24.84 -10.38 7.33
C TRP A 26 -25.87 -9.40 7.93
N GLN A 27 -27.17 -9.64 7.73
CA GLN A 27 -28.24 -8.82 8.31
C GLN A 27 -28.25 -8.76 9.84
N ARG A 28 -27.64 -9.74 10.54
CA ARG A 28 -27.48 -9.71 12.01
C ARG A 28 -26.36 -8.79 12.49
N PHE A 29 -25.35 -8.51 11.67
CA PHE A 29 -24.27 -7.58 12.01
C PHE A 29 -24.55 -6.15 11.56
N VAL A 30 -25.48 -5.96 10.63
CA VAL A 30 -25.92 -4.65 10.13
C VAL A 30 -26.44 -3.69 11.23
N PRO A 31 -27.23 -4.09 12.25
CA PRO A 31 -27.67 -3.17 13.29
C PRO A 31 -26.53 -2.74 14.25
N PHE A 32 -25.45 -3.53 14.36
CA PHE A 32 -24.31 -3.20 15.23
C PHE A 32 -23.23 -2.37 14.51
N LEU A 33 -23.19 -2.42 13.18
CA LEU A 33 -22.15 -1.77 12.38
C LEU A 33 -22.60 -0.37 11.95
N GLY A 34 -22.51 0.58 12.87
CA GLY A 34 -22.79 1.99 12.58
C GLY A 34 -21.89 2.54 11.46
N TYR A 35 -22.39 3.54 10.72
CA TYR A 35 -21.67 4.19 9.62
C TYR A 35 -20.21 4.59 9.97
N HIS A 36 -20.00 5.08 11.20
CA HIS A 36 -18.66 5.46 11.68
C HIS A 36 -17.71 4.27 11.84
N HIS A 37 -18.21 3.05 12.13
CA HIS A 37 -17.39 1.84 12.19
C HIS A 37 -16.82 1.47 10.81
N VAL A 38 -17.61 1.65 9.74
CA VAL A 38 -17.10 1.45 8.37
C VAL A 38 -15.93 2.40 8.11
N LEU A 39 -16.08 3.68 8.45
CA LEU A 39 -15.01 4.67 8.30
C LEU A 39 -13.77 4.32 9.14
N MET A 40 -13.97 3.87 10.39
CA MET A 40 -12.87 3.42 11.26
C MET A 40 -12.14 2.22 10.66
N ILE A 41 -12.85 1.22 10.13
CA ILE A 41 -12.22 0.05 9.48
C ILE A 41 -11.39 0.49 8.27
N LEU A 42 -11.90 1.38 7.43
CA LEU A 42 -11.16 1.91 6.28
C LEU A 42 -9.89 2.65 6.73
N ILE A 43 -9.95 3.44 7.81
CA ILE A 43 -8.79 4.11 8.40
C ILE A 43 -7.77 3.08 8.91
N VAL A 44 -8.21 2.04 9.64
CA VAL A 44 -7.33 0.97 10.15
C VAL A 44 -6.61 0.29 9.00
N VAL A 45 -7.34 -0.09 7.94
CA VAL A 45 -6.74 -0.72 6.77
C VAL A 45 -5.73 0.21 6.11
N ALA A 46 -6.05 1.51 5.96
CA ALA A 46 -5.11 2.48 5.42
C ALA A 46 -3.84 2.61 6.28
N ILE A 47 -3.96 2.66 7.61
CA ILE A 47 -2.81 2.70 8.55
C ILE A 47 -1.93 1.46 8.39
N ILE A 48 -2.54 0.27 8.31
CA ILE A 48 -1.80 -0.99 8.12
C ILE A 48 -1.03 -0.96 6.79
N LEU A 49 -1.68 -0.57 5.69
CA LEU A 49 -1.04 -0.50 4.37
C LEU A 49 0.13 0.49 4.34
N LEU A 50 -0.04 1.69 4.92
CA LEU A 50 1.04 2.68 5.01
C LEU A 50 2.19 2.20 5.91
N SER A 51 1.88 1.47 6.97
CA SER A 51 2.89 0.89 7.86
C SER A 51 3.69 -0.21 7.17
N LEU A 52 3.02 -1.10 6.42
CA LEU A 52 3.66 -2.13 5.61
C LEU A 52 4.53 -1.52 4.50
N LEU A 53 4.05 -0.45 3.86
CA LEU A 53 4.81 0.31 2.87
C LEU A 53 6.12 0.85 3.46
N LEU A 54 6.07 1.46 4.64
CA LEU A 54 7.25 1.95 5.36
C LEU A 54 8.20 0.81 5.80
N ALA A 55 7.64 -0.32 6.22
CA ALA A 55 8.41 -1.49 6.66
C ALA A 55 9.07 -2.27 5.50
N GLY A 56 8.76 -1.94 4.24
CA GLY A 56 9.37 -2.58 3.07
C GLY A 56 10.89 -2.59 3.12
N CYS A 57 11.49 -3.73 2.76
CA CYS A 57 12.94 -3.98 2.83
C CYS A 57 13.63 -3.71 4.19
N SER A 58 12.90 -3.71 5.31
CA SER A 58 13.48 -3.57 6.65
C SER A 58 13.88 -4.90 7.31
N SER A 59 13.46 -6.04 6.74
CA SER A 59 13.66 -7.38 7.32
C SER A 59 13.90 -8.42 6.22
N SER A 60 14.74 -9.40 6.53
CA SER A 60 15.02 -10.58 5.69
C SER A 60 13.87 -11.61 5.65
N SER A 61 12.72 -11.33 6.28
CA SER A 61 11.55 -12.21 6.20
C SER A 61 11.07 -12.36 4.75
N PRO A 62 10.75 -13.56 4.23
CA PRO A 62 10.55 -13.82 2.80
C PRO A 62 9.57 -12.90 2.06
N LEU A 63 8.58 -12.34 2.76
CA LEU A 63 7.56 -11.45 2.17
C LEU A 63 7.98 -9.98 2.14
N ILE A 64 8.85 -9.54 3.06
CA ILE A 64 9.17 -8.11 3.28
C ILE A 64 10.04 -7.52 2.15
N PRO A 65 11.04 -8.23 1.58
CA PRO A 65 11.76 -7.78 0.39
C PRO A 65 10.87 -7.67 -0.85
N GLY A 66 9.65 -8.21 -0.82
CA GLY A 66 8.64 -8.06 -1.87
C GLY A 66 7.99 -6.67 -1.89
N ILE A 67 8.17 -5.85 -0.85
CA ILE A 67 7.72 -4.46 -0.77
C ILE A 67 8.96 -3.58 -0.88
N PHE A 68 9.19 -3.03 -2.06
CA PHE A 68 10.35 -2.20 -2.37
C PHE A 68 9.93 -1.04 -3.26
N LEU A 69 10.75 0.00 -3.32
CA LEU A 69 10.52 1.19 -4.11
C LEU A 69 11.26 1.07 -5.44
N LEU A 70 12.53 0.68 -5.34
CA LEU A 70 13.45 0.50 -6.46
C LEU A 70 14.12 -0.86 -6.32
N SER A 71 14.24 -1.59 -7.43
CA SER A 71 15.01 -2.81 -7.54
C SER A 71 16.02 -2.64 -8.65
N ILE A 72 17.30 -2.78 -8.36
CA ILE A 72 18.39 -2.74 -9.33
C ILE A 72 19.10 -4.09 -9.27
N TYR A 73 19.37 -4.70 -10.42
CA TYR A 73 19.99 -6.03 -10.46
C TYR A 73 20.85 -6.22 -11.69
N TYR A 74 21.87 -7.05 -11.56
CA TYR A 74 22.66 -7.47 -12.71
C TYR A 74 21.84 -8.42 -13.59
N LYS A 75 21.89 -8.15 -14.89
CA LYS A 75 21.34 -9.03 -15.92
C LYS A 75 22.01 -8.67 -17.23
N SER A 76 22.67 -9.64 -17.86
CA SER A 76 23.24 -9.46 -19.19
C SER A 76 22.12 -9.39 -20.24
N TYR A 77 22.17 -8.38 -21.11
CA TYR A 77 21.32 -8.25 -22.28
C TYR A 77 22.04 -7.46 -23.40
N GLU A 78 21.50 -7.52 -24.61
CA GLU A 78 22.05 -6.76 -25.73
C GLU A 78 21.94 -5.26 -25.46
N ALA A 79 23.08 -4.57 -25.41
CA ALA A 79 23.12 -3.13 -25.18
C ALA A 79 22.54 -2.40 -26.39
N HIS A 80 21.62 -1.48 -26.14
CA HIS A 80 21.01 -0.62 -27.16
C HIS A 80 21.31 0.84 -26.84
N PRO A 81 22.55 1.30 -27.03
CA PRO A 81 22.89 2.67 -26.70
C PRO A 81 22.57 3.62 -27.86
N ASP A 82 22.49 4.91 -27.57
CA ASP A 82 22.25 5.92 -28.60
C ASP A 82 23.42 5.97 -29.59
N THR A 83 23.11 5.97 -30.89
CA THR A 83 24.08 6.10 -31.97
C THR A 83 24.65 7.51 -32.12
N ALA A 84 24.01 8.53 -31.51
CA ALA A 84 24.42 9.91 -31.68
C ALA A 84 25.70 10.24 -30.90
N GLN A 85 25.81 9.81 -29.64
CA GLN A 85 26.98 10.04 -28.79
C GLN A 85 27.15 8.90 -27.77
N VAL A 86 27.93 7.87 -28.14
CA VAL A 86 28.36 6.83 -27.21
C VAL A 86 29.58 6.08 -27.76
N ASP A 87 30.46 5.61 -26.88
CA ASP A 87 31.50 4.65 -27.24
C ASP A 87 31.01 3.22 -26.96
N TYR A 88 30.76 2.44 -28.01
CA TYR A 88 30.31 1.05 -27.91
C TYR A 88 31.30 0.13 -27.18
N SER A 89 32.59 0.50 -27.15
CA SER A 89 33.61 -0.29 -26.45
C SER A 89 33.39 -0.27 -24.93
N PHE A 90 32.77 0.79 -24.38
CA PHE A 90 32.44 0.90 -22.97
C PHE A 90 31.47 -0.19 -22.51
N TYR A 91 30.37 -0.41 -23.23
CA TYR A 91 29.38 -1.43 -22.88
C TYR A 91 29.95 -2.85 -22.99
N THR A 92 30.81 -3.08 -23.99
CA THR A 92 31.52 -4.36 -24.13
C THR A 92 32.48 -4.60 -22.95
N ALA A 93 33.17 -3.55 -22.48
CA ALA A 93 34.03 -3.64 -21.30
C ALA A 93 33.22 -3.90 -20.02
N MET A 94 32.09 -3.21 -19.83
CA MET A 94 31.19 -3.46 -18.70
C MET A 94 30.66 -4.89 -18.68
N GLN A 95 30.27 -5.45 -19.82
CA GLN A 95 29.82 -6.84 -19.92
C GLN A 95 30.90 -7.83 -19.49
N ARG A 96 32.18 -7.54 -19.78
CA ARG A 96 33.30 -8.37 -19.32
C ARG A 96 33.52 -8.28 -17.81
N LEU A 97 33.34 -7.08 -17.23
CA LEU A 97 33.47 -6.86 -15.78
C LEU A 97 32.35 -7.49 -14.97
N THR A 98 31.12 -7.50 -15.50
CA THR A 98 29.91 -7.95 -14.81
C THR A 98 29.49 -9.37 -15.15
N GLY A 99 30.22 -10.07 -16.04
CA GLY A 99 29.74 -11.28 -16.72
C GLY A 99 29.24 -12.42 -15.83
N ASN A 100 29.65 -12.49 -14.57
CA ASN A 100 29.23 -13.49 -13.59
C ASN A 100 28.51 -12.92 -12.36
N ALA A 101 28.21 -11.61 -12.33
CA ALA A 101 27.56 -10.98 -11.19
C ALA A 101 26.04 -11.23 -11.24
N GLU A 102 25.46 -11.74 -10.15
CA GLU A 102 24.03 -12.08 -10.04
C GLU A 102 23.30 -11.34 -8.89
N LEU A 103 23.89 -10.26 -8.38
CA LEU A 103 23.31 -9.48 -7.27
C LEU A 103 22.06 -8.69 -7.68
N GLN A 104 21.03 -8.76 -6.84
CA GLN A 104 19.87 -7.86 -6.84
C GLN A 104 19.83 -7.03 -5.55
N ALA A 105 19.78 -5.71 -5.67
CA ALA A 105 19.57 -4.77 -4.58
C ALA A 105 18.17 -4.14 -4.66
N ARG A 106 17.44 -4.15 -3.55
CA ARG A 106 16.11 -3.55 -3.40
C ARG A 106 16.11 -2.51 -2.29
N VAL A 107 15.45 -1.39 -2.54
CA VAL A 107 15.40 -0.27 -1.61
C VAL A 107 13.99 -0.12 -1.06
N GLY A 108 13.86 -0.05 0.26
CA GLY A 108 12.64 0.36 0.96
C GLY A 108 12.79 1.75 1.58
N TYR A 109 11.83 2.16 2.41
CA TYR A 109 11.91 3.44 3.12
C TYR A 109 12.99 3.47 4.19
N PHE A 110 13.14 2.37 4.94
CA PHE A 110 14.05 2.31 6.09
C PHE A 110 15.20 1.33 5.95
N GLY A 111 15.33 0.66 4.80
CA GLY A 111 16.32 -0.38 4.63
C GLY A 111 16.59 -0.73 3.17
N ILE A 112 17.65 -1.50 3.00
CA ILE A 112 18.08 -2.06 1.72
C ILE A 112 18.15 -3.56 1.91
N CYS A 113 17.62 -4.31 0.94
CA CYS A 113 17.76 -5.76 0.89
C CYS A 113 18.58 -6.14 -0.33
N VAL A 114 19.54 -7.05 -0.16
CA VAL A 114 20.34 -7.58 -1.25
C VAL A 114 20.15 -9.09 -1.34
N ASN A 115 20.21 -9.60 -2.56
CA ASN A 115 20.27 -11.02 -2.85
C ASN A 115 21.51 -11.26 -3.72
N PRO A 116 22.63 -11.72 -3.13
CA PRO A 116 23.91 -11.82 -3.83
C PRO A 116 23.98 -12.93 -4.87
N ASP A 117 23.26 -14.04 -4.64
CA ASP A 117 23.39 -15.27 -5.44
C ASP A 117 22.02 -15.84 -5.87
N GLY A 118 20.98 -15.01 -5.92
CA GLY A 118 19.60 -15.45 -6.16
C GLY A 118 18.94 -16.29 -5.04
N GLY A 119 19.66 -16.53 -3.94
CA GLY A 119 19.20 -17.25 -2.74
C GLY A 119 18.41 -16.36 -1.76
N SER A 120 18.91 -16.26 -0.52
CA SER A 120 18.25 -15.53 0.57
C SER A 120 18.50 -14.03 0.54
N TRP A 121 17.54 -13.26 1.06
CA TRP A 121 17.66 -11.81 1.20
C TRP A 121 18.40 -11.42 2.48
N LEU A 122 19.42 -10.57 2.34
CA LEU A 122 20.10 -9.90 3.45
C LEU A 122 19.59 -8.46 3.51
N CYS A 123 18.96 -8.06 4.61
CA CYS A 123 18.39 -6.73 4.75
C CYS A 123 19.05 -5.96 5.89
N SER A 124 19.43 -4.71 5.64
CA SER A 124 19.99 -3.80 6.64
C SER A 124 19.72 -2.35 6.26
N ASN A 125 19.70 -1.47 7.26
CA ASN A 125 19.71 -0.03 7.02
C ASN A 125 21.13 0.51 6.74
N ASN A 126 22.17 -0.29 7.01
CA ASN A 126 23.56 0.09 6.80
C ASN A 126 24.13 -0.59 5.55
N ALA A 127 24.25 0.18 4.47
CA ALA A 127 24.79 -0.29 3.19
C ALA A 127 26.23 -0.81 3.29
N THR A 128 27.06 -0.21 4.16
CA THR A 128 28.43 -0.68 4.39
C THR A 128 28.46 -2.04 5.07
N ALA A 129 27.49 -2.33 5.93
CA ALA A 129 27.37 -3.66 6.52
C ALA A 129 26.98 -4.69 5.44
N LEU A 130 26.03 -4.36 4.57
CA LEU A 130 25.64 -5.21 3.43
C LEU A 130 26.81 -5.47 2.48
N ALA A 131 27.57 -4.42 2.12
CA ALA A 131 28.71 -4.53 1.22
C ALA A 131 29.88 -5.37 1.78
N ARG A 132 29.96 -5.58 3.10
CA ARG A 132 30.97 -6.47 3.72
C ARG A 132 30.61 -7.95 3.60
N GLU A 133 29.33 -8.25 3.44
CA GLU A 133 28.82 -9.62 3.26
C GLU A 133 28.80 -10.04 1.78
N VAL A 134 29.21 -9.16 0.87
CA VAL A 134 29.18 -9.37 -0.59
C VAL A 134 30.60 -9.21 -1.15
N SER A 135 31.01 -10.09 -2.04
CA SER A 135 32.32 -10.02 -2.69
C SER A 135 32.33 -8.98 -3.81
N VAL A 136 33.53 -8.52 -4.19
CA VAL A 136 33.69 -7.54 -5.28
C VAL A 136 33.21 -8.11 -6.62
N ASP A 137 33.35 -9.41 -6.83
CA ASP A 137 32.90 -10.08 -8.06
C ASP A 137 31.37 -10.18 -8.14
N GLN A 138 30.68 -10.16 -7.00
CA GLN A 138 29.22 -10.15 -6.93
C GLN A 138 28.61 -8.76 -7.13
N ASP A 139 29.32 -7.69 -6.73
CA ASP A 139 28.88 -6.31 -6.92
C ASP A 139 29.92 -5.37 -7.58
N PRO A 140 30.37 -5.66 -8.81
CA PRO A 140 31.45 -4.93 -9.47
C PRO A 140 31.13 -3.46 -9.80
N LEU A 141 29.85 -3.12 -9.97
CA LEU A 141 29.38 -1.74 -10.22
C LEU A 141 28.83 -1.06 -8.95
N ASN A 142 28.92 -1.71 -7.79
CA ASN A 142 28.52 -1.15 -6.51
C ASN A 142 27.02 -0.74 -6.45
N LEU A 143 26.13 -1.64 -6.89
CA LEU A 143 24.68 -1.46 -6.84
C LEU A 143 24.18 -1.27 -5.40
N ILE A 144 24.86 -1.84 -4.40
CA ILE A 144 24.54 -1.64 -2.98
C ILE A 144 24.70 -0.16 -2.59
N TRP A 145 25.78 0.49 -3.04
CA TRP A 145 25.98 1.91 -2.79
C TRP A 145 24.98 2.77 -3.57
N LEU A 146 24.68 2.44 -4.82
CA LEU A 146 23.67 3.15 -5.61
C LEU A 146 22.28 3.07 -4.94
N ALA A 147 21.91 1.89 -4.44
CA ALA A 147 20.70 1.66 -3.67
C ALA A 147 20.67 2.52 -2.39
N ALA A 148 21.82 2.65 -1.71
CA ALA A 148 21.96 3.50 -0.53
C ALA A 148 21.78 4.98 -0.83
N GLN A 149 22.40 5.47 -1.92
CA GLN A 149 22.23 6.87 -2.35
C GLN A 149 20.76 7.19 -2.66
N PHE A 150 20.06 6.29 -3.34
CA PHE A 150 18.62 6.46 -3.58
C PHE A 150 17.84 6.55 -2.26
N LYS A 151 18.09 5.65 -1.30
CA LYS A 151 17.43 5.67 0.02
C LYS A 151 17.71 6.98 0.77
N ASP A 152 18.96 7.38 0.88
CA ASP A 152 19.37 8.46 1.80
C ASP A 152 19.13 9.85 1.23
N MET A 153 19.17 10.01 -0.09
CA MET A 153 19.07 11.33 -0.75
C MET A 153 17.70 11.63 -1.35
N ILE A 154 16.92 10.60 -1.71
CA ILE A 154 15.70 10.77 -2.51
C ILE A 154 14.44 10.36 -1.73
N VAL A 155 14.53 9.33 -0.89
CA VAL A 155 13.37 8.79 -0.18
C VAL A 155 13.04 9.63 1.06
N PHE A 156 11.78 10.09 1.17
CA PHE A 156 11.31 10.92 2.27
C PHE A 156 10.12 10.25 3.02
N PRO A 157 10.35 9.49 4.10
CA PRO A 157 9.30 8.77 4.83
C PRO A 157 8.43 9.65 5.75
N TYR A 158 8.91 10.84 6.11
CA TYR A 158 8.34 11.61 7.22
C TYR A 158 6.90 12.10 6.97
N LEU A 159 6.53 12.42 5.72
CA LEU A 159 5.15 12.78 5.39
C LEU A 159 4.16 11.63 5.64
N ILE A 160 4.56 10.39 5.33
CA ILE A 160 3.74 9.20 5.58
C ILE A 160 3.60 8.95 7.08
N ILE A 161 4.69 9.10 7.84
CA ILE A 161 4.64 8.96 9.32
C ILE A 161 3.65 9.96 9.91
N ILE A 162 3.72 11.23 9.53
CA ILE A 162 2.80 12.28 10.01
C ILE A 162 1.36 11.97 9.59
N ALA A 163 1.14 11.49 8.35
CA ALA A 163 -0.17 11.09 7.89
C ALA A 163 -0.76 9.92 8.69
N ILE A 164 0.05 8.92 9.06
CA ILE A 164 -0.37 7.81 9.93
C ILE A 164 -0.79 8.34 11.30
N ILE A 165 -0.03 9.26 11.89
CA ILE A 165 -0.36 9.88 13.18
C ILE A 165 -1.70 10.61 13.09
N PHE A 166 -1.92 11.42 12.05
CA PHE A 166 -3.19 12.13 11.84
C PHE A 166 -4.37 11.18 11.61
N ALA A 167 -4.17 10.11 10.83
CA ALA A 167 -5.18 9.07 10.63
C ALA A 167 -5.51 8.35 11.93
N PHE A 168 -4.51 8.06 12.77
CA PHE A 168 -4.70 7.46 14.10
C PHE A 168 -5.47 8.39 15.05
N ILE A 169 -5.12 9.69 15.09
CA ILE A 169 -5.89 10.68 15.87
C ILE A 169 -7.34 10.74 15.37
N CYS A 170 -7.57 10.73 14.04
CA CYS A 170 -8.91 10.67 13.47
C CYS A 170 -9.69 9.44 13.94
N LEU A 171 -9.03 8.27 13.95
CA LEU A 171 -9.63 7.04 14.46
C LEU A 171 -10.04 7.16 15.94
N LEU A 172 -9.20 7.76 16.79
CA LEU A 172 -9.55 8.01 18.20
C LEU A 172 -10.74 8.98 18.32
N LEU A 173 -10.79 10.04 17.52
CA LEU A 173 -11.92 10.97 17.53
C LEU A 173 -13.22 10.28 17.07
N LEU A 174 -13.17 9.42 16.05
CA LEU A 174 -14.32 8.64 15.59
C LEU A 174 -14.78 7.64 16.65
N ALA A 175 -13.86 7.08 17.44
CA ALA A 175 -14.20 6.18 18.55
C ALA A 175 -14.99 6.88 19.68
N THR A 176 -14.94 8.22 19.77
CA THR A 176 -15.77 8.98 20.72
C THR A 176 -17.20 9.19 20.23
N PHE A 177 -17.53 8.75 19.01
CA PHE A 177 -18.86 8.95 18.47
C PHE A 177 -19.86 8.06 19.20
N PRO A 178 -21.00 8.61 19.62
CA PRO A 178 -22.02 7.83 20.30
C PRO A 178 -22.56 6.73 19.38
N GLY A 179 -22.65 5.52 19.93
CA GLY A 179 -23.28 4.38 19.27
C GLY A 179 -24.80 4.52 19.21
N TRP A 180 -25.43 3.54 18.57
CA TRP A 180 -26.88 3.37 18.65
C TRP A 180 -27.25 2.93 20.08
N HIS A 181 -28.23 3.58 20.70
CA HIS A 181 -28.83 3.11 21.95
C HIS A 181 -30.35 3.22 21.84
N GLU A 182 -31.03 2.22 22.38
CA GLU A 182 -32.48 2.19 22.51
C GLU A 182 -32.83 2.91 23.82
N GLU A 183 -33.74 3.88 23.76
CA GLU A 183 -34.34 4.50 24.94
C GLU A 183 -35.84 4.16 24.95
N GLU A 184 -36.37 3.79 26.13
CA GLU A 184 -37.80 3.57 26.33
C GLU A 184 -38.51 4.92 26.55
N ASP A 185 -39.39 5.31 25.63
CA ASP A 185 -40.23 6.50 25.80
C ASP A 185 -41.24 6.30 26.95
N SER A 186 -41.82 7.39 27.48
CA SER A 186 -42.79 7.34 28.59
C SER A 186 -44.08 6.55 28.33
N GLU A 187 -44.31 6.11 27.08
CA GLU A 187 -45.41 5.22 26.66
C GLU A 187 -45.00 3.73 26.56
N GLY A 188 -43.76 3.38 26.90
CA GLY A 188 -43.23 2.01 26.82
C GLY A 188 -42.90 1.55 25.38
N SER A 189 -42.78 2.50 24.44
CA SER A 189 -42.29 2.21 23.08
C SER A 189 -40.77 2.35 23.04
N GLU A 190 -40.08 1.30 22.63
CA GLU A 190 -38.65 1.35 22.31
C GLU A 190 -38.42 2.32 21.15
N ARG A 191 -37.63 3.38 21.38
CA ARG A 191 -37.24 4.34 20.34
C ARG A 191 -35.73 4.31 20.20
N GLU A 192 -35.26 4.02 18.98
CA GLU A 192 -33.84 4.17 18.65
C GLU A 192 -33.48 5.67 18.62
N VAL A 193 -32.74 6.13 19.63
CA VAL A 193 -32.22 7.50 19.68
C VAL A 193 -30.80 7.49 19.13
N LYS A 194 -30.56 8.29 18.09
CA LYS A 194 -29.22 8.49 17.51
C LYS A 194 -28.62 9.78 18.04
N PRO A 195 -27.68 9.74 19.00
CA PRO A 195 -27.11 10.98 19.52
C PRO A 195 -26.22 11.60 18.44
N PHE A 196 -26.35 12.92 18.23
CA PHE A 196 -25.52 13.60 17.24
C PHE A 196 -24.08 13.70 17.76
N PRO A 197 -23.06 13.35 16.93
CA PRO A 197 -21.68 13.56 17.32
C PRO A 197 -21.40 15.06 17.53
N SER A 198 -20.48 15.38 18.42
CA SER A 198 -20.17 16.78 18.69
C SER A 198 -19.61 17.46 17.44
N ARG A 199 -20.20 18.60 17.07
CA ARG A 199 -19.80 19.41 15.90
C ARG A 199 -18.28 19.70 15.87
N PRO A 200 -17.62 20.16 16.94
CA PRO A 200 -16.18 20.46 16.89
C PRO A 200 -15.33 19.22 16.60
N VAL A 201 -15.65 18.08 17.21
CA VAL A 201 -14.90 16.83 16.97
C VAL A 201 -15.05 16.38 15.53
N SER A 202 -16.26 16.45 14.96
CA SER A 202 -16.49 16.09 13.56
C SER A 202 -15.73 16.97 12.57
N GLN A 203 -15.63 18.29 12.82
CA GLN A 203 -14.89 19.23 11.98
C GLN A 203 -13.37 18.99 12.07
N ILE A 204 -12.86 18.78 13.28
CA ILE A 204 -11.44 18.46 13.50
C ILE A 204 -11.09 17.14 12.82
N ALA A 205 -11.91 16.09 12.99
CA ALA A 205 -11.72 14.79 12.36
C ALA A 205 -11.68 14.89 10.83
N LEU A 206 -12.56 15.69 10.22
CA LEU A 206 -12.55 15.96 8.78
C LEU A 206 -11.28 16.69 8.34
N ALA A 207 -10.87 17.73 9.07
CA ALA A 207 -9.70 18.53 8.72
C ALA A 207 -8.41 17.69 8.77
N ILE A 208 -8.20 16.92 9.84
CA ILE A 208 -6.98 16.11 9.99
C ILE A 208 -6.90 14.98 8.98
N ILE A 209 -8.03 14.30 8.65
CA ILE A 209 -8.00 13.22 7.65
C ILE A 209 -7.79 13.77 6.24
N PHE A 210 -8.31 14.96 5.96
CA PHE A 210 -8.07 15.66 4.69
C PHE A 210 -6.58 16.00 4.54
N ILE A 211 -5.96 16.60 5.57
CA ILE A 211 -4.52 16.89 5.56
C ILE A 211 -3.70 15.60 5.43
N ALA A 212 -4.07 14.54 6.16
CA ALA A 212 -3.41 13.24 6.03
C ALA A 212 -3.48 12.70 4.59
N SER A 213 -4.64 12.80 3.93
CA SER A 213 -4.82 12.37 2.54
C SER A 213 -3.92 13.13 1.56
N ILE A 214 -3.72 14.44 1.77
CA ILE A 214 -2.80 15.27 0.97
C ILE A 214 -1.35 14.82 1.18
N PHE A 215 -0.94 14.59 2.43
CA PHE A 215 0.43 14.12 2.71
C PHE A 215 0.71 12.77 2.07
N VAL A 216 -0.25 11.83 2.12
CA VAL A 216 -0.11 10.55 1.41
C VAL A 216 -0.05 10.77 -0.11
N LEU A 217 -0.91 11.63 -0.68
CA LEU A 217 -0.88 11.92 -2.12
C LEU A 217 0.48 12.45 -2.57
N VAL A 218 1.01 13.47 -1.87
CA VAL A 218 2.32 14.06 -2.18
C VAL A 218 3.43 13.01 -2.04
N SER A 219 3.38 12.19 -0.99
CA SER A 219 4.38 11.14 -0.75
C SER A 219 4.40 10.08 -1.85
N VAL A 220 3.22 9.56 -2.22
CA VAL A 220 3.08 8.50 -3.23
C VAL A 220 3.46 9.02 -4.61
N LEU A 221 3.05 10.25 -4.96
CA LEU A 221 3.46 10.89 -6.21
C LEU A 221 4.97 11.06 -6.29
N TRP A 222 5.57 11.65 -5.25
CA TRP A 222 7.02 11.86 -5.17
C TRP A 222 7.79 10.54 -5.29
N GLN A 223 7.38 9.54 -4.53
CA GLN A 223 8.00 8.22 -4.54
C GLN A 223 7.91 7.56 -5.92
N HIS A 224 6.73 7.60 -6.55
CA HIS A 224 6.51 6.99 -7.85
C HIS A 224 7.39 7.67 -8.93
N THR A 225 7.39 9.00 -9.00
CA THR A 225 8.20 9.71 -10.01
C THR A 225 9.69 9.52 -9.78
N ALA A 226 10.14 9.59 -8.52
CA ALA A 226 11.54 9.43 -8.17
C ALA A 226 12.06 8.01 -8.46
N SER A 227 11.28 6.98 -8.12
CA SER A 227 11.66 5.58 -8.39
C SER A 227 11.66 5.25 -9.88
N VAL A 228 10.69 5.76 -10.66
CA VAL A 228 10.68 5.63 -12.12
C VAL A 228 11.91 6.31 -12.72
N ALA A 229 12.19 7.57 -12.36
CA ALA A 229 13.34 8.29 -12.88
C ALA A 229 14.67 7.59 -12.54
N ALA A 230 14.84 7.16 -11.29
CA ALA A 230 16.03 6.42 -10.87
C ALA A 230 16.17 5.08 -11.62
N SER A 231 15.05 4.38 -11.88
CA SER A 231 15.09 3.11 -12.61
C SER A 231 15.54 3.26 -14.05
N VAL A 232 15.04 4.29 -14.75
CA VAL A 232 15.40 4.59 -16.13
C VAL A 232 16.87 5.00 -16.20
N ILE A 233 17.30 5.94 -15.36
CA ILE A 233 18.70 6.42 -15.35
C ILE A 233 19.67 5.28 -15.04
N ALA A 234 19.37 4.43 -14.04
CA ALA A 234 20.23 3.31 -13.68
C ALA A 234 20.34 2.28 -14.81
N GLN A 235 19.23 1.98 -15.49
CA GLN A 235 19.21 1.01 -16.59
C GLN A 235 19.86 1.56 -17.86
N ASP A 236 19.66 2.84 -18.19
CA ASP A 236 20.26 3.47 -19.35
C ASP A 236 21.77 3.66 -19.18
N PHE A 237 22.23 3.98 -17.97
CA PHE A 237 23.66 4.08 -17.67
C PHE A 237 24.35 2.71 -17.64
N GLY A 238 23.70 1.71 -17.02
CA GLY A 238 24.19 0.33 -16.97
C GLY A 238 23.83 -0.52 -18.18
N ASN A 239 23.61 0.10 -19.34
CA ASN A 239 23.08 -0.55 -20.55
C ASN A 239 23.78 -1.88 -20.86
N GLY A 240 23.00 -2.94 -20.99
CA GLY A 240 23.46 -4.29 -21.31
C GLY A 240 23.93 -5.13 -20.11
N VAL A 241 24.01 -4.56 -18.90
CA VAL A 241 24.50 -5.28 -17.71
C VAL A 241 23.66 -5.07 -16.44
N VAL A 242 22.93 -3.96 -16.34
CA VAL A 242 22.05 -3.65 -15.20
C VAL A 242 20.63 -3.45 -15.70
N LYS A 243 19.68 -4.08 -15.03
CA LYS A 243 18.27 -3.75 -15.15
C LYS A 243 17.74 -3.16 -13.86
N SER A 244 16.73 -2.32 -14.00
CA SER A 244 16.04 -1.73 -12.87
C SER A 244 14.55 -1.89 -13.00
N GLY A 245 13.85 -1.76 -11.88
CA GLY A 245 12.41 -1.87 -11.82
C GLY A 245 11.84 -1.18 -10.60
N VAL A 246 10.59 -0.75 -10.71
CA VAL A 246 9.86 -0.10 -9.63
C VAL A 246 8.95 -1.11 -8.96
N GLY A 247 8.85 -1.06 -7.63
CA GLY A 247 8.03 -2.02 -6.89
C GLY A 247 6.55 -1.74 -6.99
N THR A 248 5.84 -2.58 -7.74
CA THR A 248 4.38 -2.49 -7.95
C THR A 248 3.59 -2.69 -6.66
N SER A 249 4.05 -3.55 -5.76
CA SER A 249 3.45 -3.80 -4.45
C SER A 249 3.40 -2.52 -3.61
N ALA A 250 4.53 -1.79 -3.52
CA ALA A 250 4.63 -0.53 -2.81
C ALA A 250 3.70 0.54 -3.43
N MET A 251 3.66 0.64 -4.77
CA MET A 251 2.74 1.56 -5.45
C MET A 251 1.28 1.26 -5.09
N VAL A 252 0.88 -0.01 -5.17
CA VAL A 252 -0.50 -0.41 -4.90
C VAL A 252 -0.87 -0.11 -3.45
N MET A 253 0.00 -0.42 -2.48
CA MET A 253 -0.26 -0.09 -1.07
C MET A 253 -0.45 1.41 -0.85
N GLY A 254 0.40 2.25 -1.44
CA GLY A 254 0.31 3.70 -1.34
C GLY A 254 -0.97 4.28 -1.97
N TRP A 255 -1.24 3.96 -3.24
CA TRP A 255 -2.41 4.46 -3.96
C TRP A 255 -3.74 3.93 -3.41
N PHE A 256 -3.73 2.67 -2.94
CA PHE A 256 -4.90 2.09 -2.32
C PHE A 256 -5.18 2.73 -0.96
N ALA A 257 -4.17 2.93 -0.12
CA ALA A 257 -4.32 3.66 1.14
C ALA A 257 -4.79 5.10 0.92
N PHE A 258 -4.25 5.82 -0.06
CA PHE A 258 -4.72 7.16 -0.43
C PHE A 258 -6.21 7.14 -0.79
N THR A 259 -6.64 6.20 -1.64
CA THR A 259 -8.03 6.05 -2.06
C THR A 259 -8.96 5.80 -0.86
N LEU A 260 -8.55 4.94 0.07
CA LEU A 260 -9.29 4.69 1.32
C LEU A 260 -9.45 5.97 2.15
N LEU A 261 -8.39 6.76 2.31
CA LEU A 261 -8.44 8.03 3.05
C LEU A 261 -9.36 9.07 2.37
N ILE A 262 -9.41 9.11 1.04
CA ILE A 262 -10.35 9.96 0.29
C ILE A 262 -11.79 9.51 0.50
N ILE A 263 -12.07 8.21 0.43
CA ILE A 263 -13.40 7.66 0.72
C ILE A 263 -13.84 8.05 2.14
N VAL A 264 -12.93 7.94 3.12
CA VAL A 264 -13.20 8.34 4.51
C VAL A 264 -13.49 9.84 4.61
N THR A 265 -12.70 10.67 3.92
CA THR A 265 -12.88 12.13 3.89
C THR A 265 -14.25 12.50 3.33
N ILE A 266 -14.62 11.93 2.19
CA ILE A 266 -15.94 12.12 1.57
C ILE A 266 -17.05 11.61 2.51
N GLY A 267 -16.84 10.45 3.14
CA GLY A 267 -17.81 9.87 4.07
C GLY A 267 -18.08 10.77 5.28
N LEU A 268 -17.03 11.30 5.90
CA LEU A 268 -17.18 12.27 6.98
C LEU A 268 -17.88 13.56 6.51
N LEU A 269 -17.56 14.05 5.31
CA LEU A 269 -18.21 15.23 4.75
C LEU A 269 -19.72 15.00 4.55
N VAL A 270 -20.12 13.89 3.94
CA VAL A 270 -21.53 13.52 3.72
C VAL A 270 -22.27 13.36 5.05
N MET A 271 -21.65 12.72 6.04
CA MET A 271 -22.22 12.59 7.38
C MET A 271 -22.43 13.96 8.04
N ILE A 272 -21.45 14.86 7.97
CA ILE A 272 -21.58 16.22 8.54
C ILE A 272 -22.69 17.01 7.83
N LEU A 273 -22.75 16.94 6.50
CA LEU A 273 -23.79 17.64 5.72
C LEU A 273 -25.18 17.08 6.02
N SER A 274 -25.34 15.76 6.12
CA SER A 274 -26.64 15.15 6.44
C SER A 274 -27.14 15.55 7.83
N ILE A 275 -26.26 15.61 8.84
CA ILE A 275 -26.60 16.10 10.18
C ILE A 275 -27.04 17.56 10.15
N ARG A 276 -26.37 18.42 9.36
CA ARG A 276 -26.76 19.83 9.22
C ARG A 276 -28.14 19.99 8.60
N VAL A 277 -28.47 19.20 7.57
CA VAL A 277 -29.78 19.22 6.92
C VAL A 277 -30.86 18.71 7.88
N LEU A 278 -30.64 17.59 8.56
CA LEU A 278 -31.57 17.05 9.56
C LEU A 278 -31.83 18.04 10.70
N SER A 279 -30.79 18.68 11.22
CA SER A 279 -30.90 19.72 12.25
C SER A 279 -31.61 20.99 11.78
N SER A 280 -31.81 21.19 10.47
CA SER A 280 -32.56 22.32 9.92
C SER A 280 -34.04 22.00 9.64
N MET A 281 -34.40 20.71 9.64
CA MET A 281 -35.78 20.24 9.40
C MET A 281 -36.56 19.97 10.69
N VAL A 282 -35.88 19.91 11.84
CA VAL A 282 -36.44 19.84 13.20
C VAL A 282 -36.35 21.22 13.83
#